data_AF-A0A0C1GY91-F1
#
_entry.id   AF-A0A0C1GY91-F1
#
_cell.length_a   1.000
_cell.length_b   1.000
_cell.length_c   1.000
_cell.angle_alpha   90.00
_cell.angle_beta   90.00
_cell.angle_gamma   90.00
#
_symmetry.space_group_name_H-M   'P 1'
#
loop_
_entity.id
_entity.type
_entity.pdbx_description
1 polymer ?
#
loop_
_entity_poly.entity_id
_entity_poly.type
_entity_poly.pdbx_seq_one_letter_code
_entity_poly.pdbx_strand_id
1 'polypeptide(L)'
;MSKHKIRYILPLLAVMASAACVGAAGSSEKAANALKPQKEKNLCPEPVKEMDDDCLRLTSREFEGKLNTKYKDLFRRAAIKDKKLHGLSKQYFTSVRSKWEAYRDELCDDPTVTTDLKSPADRVFYMCYIEQTQHHLKALERF
;
A
#
# COMPACT_ATOMS: atom_id res chain seq x y z
N MET A 1 60.43 -14.02 28.60
CA MET A 1 59.83 -14.23 29.94
C MET A 1 58.41 -13.67 29.89
N SER A 2 57.39 -14.46 29.54
CA SER A 2 56.49 -15.23 30.43
C SER A 2 55.86 -14.43 31.58
N LYS A 3 54.54 -14.25 31.51
CA LYS A 3 53.48 -14.57 32.51
C LYS A 3 52.18 -13.83 32.11
N HIS A 4 51.22 -14.48 31.43
CA HIS A 4 50.00 -15.12 31.99
C HIS A 4 49.07 -14.13 32.74
N LYS A 5 47.76 -14.01 32.47
CA LYS A 5 46.76 -15.09 32.64
C LYS A 5 45.38 -14.71 32.06
N ILE A 6 44.80 -15.71 31.38
CA ILE A 6 43.40 -15.92 30.97
C ILE A 6 42.41 -15.79 32.13
N ARG A 7 41.15 -15.42 31.85
CA ARG A 7 39.94 -16.17 32.27
C ARG A 7 38.63 -15.65 31.64
N TYR A 8 38.25 -16.31 30.54
CA TYR A 8 36.85 -16.65 30.24
C TYR A 8 36.23 -17.37 31.44
N ILE A 9 35.03 -16.97 31.87
CA ILE A 9 34.15 -17.82 32.66
C ILE A 9 32.70 -17.59 32.18
N LEU A 10 32.24 -18.48 31.32
CA LEU A 10 30.86 -18.95 31.34
C LEU A 10 30.77 -20.01 32.45
N PRO A 11 29.66 -20.09 33.19
CA PRO A 11 29.17 -21.41 33.57
C PRO A 11 27.70 -21.58 33.18
N LEU A 12 27.50 -22.55 32.31
CA LEU A 12 26.35 -23.46 32.29
C LEU A 12 26.11 -24.06 33.70
N LEU A 13 24.86 -24.45 33.95
CA LEU A 13 24.33 -25.56 34.79
C LEU A 13 23.01 -25.09 35.42
N ALA A 14 21.95 -25.88 35.65
CA ALA A 14 21.45 -27.19 35.25
C ALA A 14 20.07 -27.30 35.95
N VAL A 15 18.97 -27.64 35.26
CA VAL A 15 18.29 -28.96 35.30
C VAL A 15 17.34 -29.20 36.49
N MET A 16 16.21 -29.85 36.17
CA MET A 16 15.14 -30.50 36.97
C MET A 16 13.92 -29.63 37.34
N ALA A 17 12.70 -29.83 36.81
CA ALA A 17 11.82 -31.00 36.71
C ALA A 17 11.18 -31.43 38.06
N SER A 18 9.83 -31.45 38.08
CA SER A 18 8.84 -32.13 38.98
C SER A 18 7.82 -31.11 39.52
N ALA A 19 6.52 -31.35 39.72
CA ALA A 19 5.68 -32.54 39.71
C ALA A 19 4.22 -32.14 39.44
N ALA A 20 3.41 -33.13 39.10
CA ALA A 20 1.98 -33.06 38.84
C ALA A 20 1.14 -32.51 40.02
N CYS A 21 0.04 -31.83 39.68
CA CYS A 21 -1.19 -31.88 40.46
C CYS A 21 -2.32 -32.31 39.52
N VAL A 22 -2.96 -33.42 39.89
CA VAL A 22 -4.11 -34.04 39.25
C VAL A 22 -5.38 -33.49 39.87
N GLY A 23 -6.40 -33.24 39.05
CA GLY A 23 -7.82 -33.43 39.43
C GLY A 23 -8.66 -32.17 39.62
N ALA A 24 -9.59 -31.93 38.70
CA ALA A 24 -11.02 -31.79 38.99
C ALA A 24 -11.79 -31.60 37.66
N ALA A 25 -12.74 -32.49 37.42
CA ALA A 25 -13.70 -32.39 36.33
C ALA A 25 -14.61 -31.17 36.53
N GLY A 26 -14.85 -30.43 35.45
CA GLY A 26 -15.87 -29.39 35.37
C GLY A 26 -16.14 -29.07 33.91
N SER A 27 -17.29 -29.50 33.39
CA SER A 27 -17.78 -29.09 32.08
C SER A 27 -18.09 -27.59 32.10
N SER A 28 -17.47 -26.81 31.22
CA SER A 28 -17.88 -25.41 30.99
C SER A 28 -17.91 -25.13 29.49
N GLU A 29 -19.12 -25.27 28.97
CA GLU A 29 -19.75 -24.41 27.96
C GLU A 29 -18.81 -23.60 27.05
N LYS A 30 -18.60 -24.13 25.84
CA LYS A 30 -18.92 -23.43 24.58
C LYS A 30 -18.67 -21.91 24.57
N ALA A 31 -17.42 -21.48 24.72
CA ALA A 31 -17.00 -20.16 24.26
C ALA A 31 -16.66 -20.22 22.77
N ALA A 32 -17.69 -20.25 21.93
CA ALA A 32 -17.60 -19.85 20.54
C ALA A 32 -17.29 -18.34 20.49
N ASN A 33 -16.05 -17.97 20.82
CA ASN A 33 -15.54 -16.65 20.50
C ASN A 33 -15.29 -16.64 19.00
N ALA A 34 -16.34 -16.31 18.27
CA ALA A 34 -16.27 -15.83 16.91
C ALA A 34 -15.12 -14.81 16.86
N LEU A 35 -14.03 -15.21 16.22
CA LEU A 35 -12.99 -14.30 15.77
C LEU A 35 -13.72 -13.33 14.84
N LYS A 36 -14.14 -12.19 15.38
CA LYS A 36 -14.73 -11.11 14.58
C LYS A 36 -13.77 -10.89 13.41
N PRO A 37 -14.26 -10.78 12.16
CA PRO A 37 -13.39 -10.49 11.04
C PRO A 37 -12.57 -9.26 11.43
N GLN A 38 -11.24 -9.42 11.51
CA GLN A 38 -10.38 -8.25 11.66
C GLN A 38 -10.71 -7.38 10.46
N LYS A 39 -11.36 -6.25 10.73
CA LYS A 39 -11.48 -5.14 9.79
C LYS A 39 -10.09 -4.97 9.20
N GLU A 40 -9.90 -5.24 7.91
CA GLU A 40 -8.62 -5.05 7.23
C GLU A 40 -8.12 -3.67 7.63
N LYS A 41 -7.09 -3.63 8.46
CA LYS A 41 -6.48 -2.36 8.84
C LYS A 41 -5.77 -1.92 7.58
N ASN A 42 -6.23 -0.83 6.96
CA ASN A 42 -5.47 -0.15 5.93
C ASN A 42 -4.04 0.00 6.46
N LEU A 43 -3.09 -0.62 5.78
CA LEU A 43 -1.69 -0.70 6.25
C LEU A 43 -1.06 0.70 6.36
N CYS A 44 -1.63 1.66 5.62
CA CYS A 44 -1.20 3.04 5.55
C CYS A 44 -2.27 4.00 6.10
N PRO A 45 -1.86 5.03 6.87
CA PRO A 45 -2.78 6.00 7.42
C PRO A 45 -3.37 6.89 6.32
N GLU A 46 -4.66 7.21 6.42
CA GLU A 46 -5.26 8.34 5.70
C GLU A 46 -5.33 9.53 6.67
N PRO A 47 -5.13 10.78 6.21
CA PRO A 47 -4.97 11.27 4.83
C PRO A 47 -3.53 11.20 4.26
N VAL A 48 -3.38 11.33 2.93
CA VAL A 48 -2.10 11.23 2.17
C VAL A 48 -0.96 12.05 2.78
N LYS A 49 -1.24 13.26 3.29
CA LYS A 49 -0.25 14.15 3.92
C LYS A 49 0.44 13.53 5.16
N GLU A 50 -0.19 12.55 5.81
CA GLU A 50 0.29 11.87 7.03
C GLU A 50 1.01 10.55 6.72
N MET A 51 1.02 10.10 5.47
CA MET A 51 1.69 8.87 5.05
C MET A 51 3.21 9.02 5.10
N ASP A 52 3.92 7.97 5.53
CA ASP A 52 5.36 7.88 5.29
C ASP A 52 5.66 7.57 3.81
N ASP A 53 6.93 7.62 3.44
CA ASP A 53 7.34 7.50 2.03
C ASP A 53 7.05 6.12 1.43
N ASP A 54 7.07 5.06 2.24
CA ASP A 54 6.75 3.71 1.77
C ASP A 54 5.24 3.58 1.53
N CYS A 55 4.43 4.16 2.42
CA CYS A 55 3.00 4.27 2.24
C CYS A 55 2.62 5.12 1.03
N LEU A 56 3.26 6.26 0.82
CA LEU A 56 3.05 7.08 -0.38
C LEU A 56 3.34 6.28 -1.66
N ARG A 57 4.46 5.55 -1.70
CA ARG A 57 4.79 4.71 -2.85
C ARG A 57 3.76 3.59 -3.08
N LEU A 58 3.31 2.92 -2.02
CA LEU A 58 2.29 1.86 -2.12
C LEU A 58 0.94 2.42 -2.58
N THR A 59 0.49 3.52 -1.97
CA THR A 59 -0.75 4.19 -2.32
C THR A 59 -0.72 4.72 -3.75
N SER A 60 0.39 5.28 -4.23
CA SER A 60 0.58 5.68 -5.62
C SER A 60 0.35 4.51 -6.59
N ARG A 61 0.93 3.34 -6.32
CA ARG A 61 0.73 2.11 -7.12
C ARG A 61 -0.72 1.63 -7.08
N GLU A 62 -1.37 1.71 -5.92
CA GLU A 62 -2.78 1.32 -5.79
C GLU A 62 -3.69 2.21 -6.66
N PHE A 63 -3.47 3.53 -6.64
CA PHE A 63 -4.21 4.48 -7.46
C PHE A 63 -3.96 4.29 -8.96
N GLU A 64 -2.72 4.02 -9.37
CA GLU A 64 -2.38 3.65 -10.75
C GLU A 64 -3.13 2.36 -11.16
N GLY A 65 -3.22 1.36 -10.27
CA GLY A 65 -4.02 0.15 -10.49
C GLY A 65 -5.52 0.44 -10.66
N LYS A 66 -6.10 1.29 -9.81
CA LYS A 66 -7.50 1.75 -9.91
C LYS A 66 -7.75 2.48 -11.23
N LEU A 67 -6.85 3.37 -11.63
CA LEU A 67 -6.94 4.12 -12.87
C LEU A 67 -6.88 3.20 -14.11
N ASN A 68 -5.94 2.26 -14.12
CA ASN A 68 -5.83 1.27 -15.18
C ASN A 68 -7.10 0.43 -15.33
N THR A 69 -7.70 0.03 -14.20
CA THR A 69 -8.97 -0.70 -14.19
C THR A 69 -10.12 0.15 -14.74
N LYS A 70 -10.20 1.43 -14.34
CA LYS A 70 -11.21 2.37 -14.86
C LYS A 70 -11.09 2.55 -16.38
N TYR A 71 -9.89 2.73 -16.91
CA TYR A 71 -9.70 2.84 -18.36
C TYR A 71 -10.01 1.55 -19.12
N LYS A 72 -9.67 0.37 -18.58
CA LYS A 72 -10.08 -0.91 -19.17
C LYS A 72 -11.59 -1.03 -19.28
N ASP A 73 -12.33 -0.62 -18.24
CA ASP A 73 -13.80 -0.60 -18.27
C ASP A 73 -14.33 0.40 -19.32
N LEU A 74 -13.78 1.63 -19.37
CA LEU A 74 -14.18 2.63 -20.37
C LEU A 74 -13.96 2.13 -21.80
N PHE A 75 -12.83 1.47 -22.07
CA PHE A 75 -12.56 0.90 -23.39
C PHE A 75 -13.53 -0.22 -23.76
N ARG A 76 -13.86 -1.10 -22.81
CA ARG A 76 -14.86 -2.16 -22.99
C ARG A 76 -16.24 -1.56 -23.28
N ARG A 77 -16.65 -0.56 -22.51
CA ARG A 77 -17.94 0.13 -22.64
C ARG A 77 -18.06 0.90 -23.95
N ALA A 78 -16.97 1.53 -24.41
CA ALA A 78 -16.91 2.17 -25.71
C ALA A 78 -17.06 1.15 -26.86
N ALA A 79 -16.45 -0.03 -26.74
CA ALA A 79 -16.54 -1.09 -27.76
C ALA A 79 -17.98 -1.61 -27.93
N ILE A 80 -18.74 -1.73 -26.83
CA ILE A 80 -20.15 -2.15 -26.86
C ILE A 80 -21.13 -0.98 -27.07
N LYS A 81 -20.63 0.24 -27.37
CA LYS A 81 -21.42 1.45 -27.58
C LYS A 81 -22.39 1.75 -26.43
N ASP A 82 -21.89 1.68 -25.19
CA ASP A 82 -22.66 2.05 -24.00
C ASP A 82 -23.22 3.47 -24.14
N LYS A 83 -24.55 3.60 -24.02
CA LYS A 83 -25.28 4.87 -24.13
C LYS A 83 -24.83 5.91 -23.11
N LYS A 84 -24.37 5.47 -21.93
CA LYS A 84 -23.84 6.37 -20.88
C LYS A 84 -22.55 7.08 -21.29
N LEU A 85 -21.84 6.57 -22.29
CA LEU A 85 -20.66 7.23 -22.84
C LEU A 85 -20.99 8.29 -23.89
N HIS A 86 -22.27 8.50 -24.22
CA HIS A 86 -22.70 9.53 -25.18
C HIS A 86 -21.95 9.51 -26.52
N GLY A 87 -21.60 8.31 -27.01
CA GLY A 87 -20.89 8.13 -28.28
C GLY A 87 -19.37 8.33 -28.21
N LEU A 88 -18.80 8.55 -27.02
CA LEU A 88 -17.35 8.65 -26.85
C LEU A 88 -16.65 7.32 -27.19
N SER A 89 -15.63 7.40 -28.04
CA SER A 89 -14.93 6.26 -28.58
C SER A 89 -13.76 5.81 -27.70
N LYS A 90 -13.24 4.61 -27.96
CA LYS A 90 -11.97 4.15 -27.37
C LYS A 90 -10.84 5.15 -27.62
N GLN A 91 -10.75 5.69 -28.84
CA GLN A 91 -9.71 6.66 -29.23
C GLN A 91 -9.80 7.97 -28.44
N TYR A 92 -11.01 8.44 -28.13
CA TYR A 92 -11.20 9.58 -27.23
C TYR A 92 -10.57 9.31 -25.86
N PHE A 93 -10.90 8.18 -25.22
CA PHE A 93 -10.34 7.85 -23.91
C PHE A 93 -8.83 7.56 -23.97
N THR A 94 -8.31 7.01 -25.06
CA THR A 94 -6.85 6.89 -25.27
C THR A 94 -6.19 8.27 -25.29
N SER A 95 -6.77 9.26 -25.99
CA SER A 95 -6.23 10.62 -26.00
C SER A 95 -6.35 11.32 -24.66
N VAL A 96 -7.45 11.12 -23.92
CA VAL A 96 -7.60 11.69 -22.56
C VAL A 96 -6.52 11.12 -21.65
N ARG A 97 -6.27 9.80 -21.73
CA ARG A 97 -5.24 9.14 -20.94
C ARG A 97 -3.85 9.71 -21.23
N SER A 98 -3.44 9.73 -22.49
CA SER A 98 -2.08 10.17 -22.84
C SER A 98 -1.83 11.63 -22.48
N LYS A 99 -2.82 12.51 -22.70
CA LYS A 99 -2.71 13.93 -22.35
C LYS A 99 -2.65 14.14 -20.84
N TRP A 100 -3.44 13.39 -20.08
CA TRP A 100 -3.40 13.47 -18.62
C TRP A 100 -2.10 12.91 -18.04
N GLU A 101 -1.59 11.80 -18.56
CA GLU A 101 -0.29 11.23 -18.16
C GLU A 101 0.83 12.26 -18.38
N ALA A 102 0.90 12.85 -19.59
CA ALA A 102 1.89 13.89 -19.90
C ALA A 102 1.76 15.11 -18.97
N TYR A 103 0.54 15.59 -18.73
CA TYR A 103 0.28 16.72 -17.83
C TYR A 103 0.71 16.41 -16.38
N ARG A 104 0.35 15.22 -15.87
CA ARG A 104 0.72 14.80 -14.52
C ARG A 104 2.24 14.70 -14.39
N ASP A 105 2.89 14.10 -15.38
CA ASP A 105 4.34 13.91 -15.36
C ASP A 105 5.05 15.28 -15.41
N GLU A 106 4.61 16.22 -16.26
CA GLU A 106 5.13 17.60 -16.27
C GLU A 106 4.88 18.36 -14.96
N LEU A 107 3.69 18.20 -14.37
CA LEU A 107 3.30 18.92 -13.15
C LEU A 107 4.05 18.43 -11.91
N CYS A 108 4.25 17.11 -11.80
CA CYS A 108 4.82 16.47 -10.63
C CYS A 108 6.35 16.25 -10.73
N ASP A 109 6.95 16.54 -11.88
CA ASP A 109 8.40 16.47 -12.06
C ASP A 109 9.10 17.53 -11.18
N ASP A 110 10.19 17.11 -10.52
CA ASP A 110 11.09 18.03 -9.83
C ASP A 110 12.42 18.05 -10.60
N PRO A 111 12.68 19.11 -11.39
CA PRO A 111 13.87 19.18 -12.23
C PRO A 111 15.17 19.31 -11.43
N THR A 112 15.09 19.48 -10.10
CA THR A 112 16.25 19.54 -9.22
C THR A 112 16.72 18.16 -8.76
N VAL A 113 15.90 17.13 -8.94
CA VAL A 113 16.24 15.73 -8.65
C VAL A 113 17.09 15.18 -9.80
N THR A 114 18.41 15.18 -9.62
CA THR A 114 19.38 14.71 -10.62
C THR A 114 19.99 13.35 -10.27
N THR A 115 19.56 12.72 -9.18
CA THR A 115 20.14 11.48 -8.64
C THR A 115 19.05 10.49 -8.21
N ASP A 116 19.32 9.19 -8.35
CA ASP A 116 18.42 8.09 -7.93
C ASP A 116 18.33 7.88 -6.39
N LEU A 117 18.86 8.80 -5.59
CA LEU A 117 18.82 8.73 -4.12
C LEU A 117 17.47 9.19 -3.61
N LYS A 118 16.89 8.42 -2.66
CA LYS A 118 15.66 8.82 -1.95
C LYS A 118 15.83 10.22 -1.39
N SER A 119 15.07 11.17 -1.93
CA SER A 119 15.15 12.57 -1.56
C SER A 119 13.81 13.04 -0.97
N PRO A 120 13.77 14.16 -0.22
CA PRO A 120 12.51 14.81 0.13
C PRO A 120 11.62 15.10 -1.09
N ALA A 121 12.19 15.21 -2.29
CA ALA A 121 11.43 15.38 -3.52
C ALA A 121 10.65 14.12 -3.92
N ASP A 122 11.10 12.90 -3.55
CA ASP A 122 10.32 11.67 -3.78
C ASP A 122 8.97 11.73 -3.05
N ARG A 123 8.96 12.29 -1.84
CA ARG A 123 7.74 12.49 -1.06
C ARG A 123 6.78 13.42 -1.79
N VAL A 124 7.28 14.57 -2.25
CA VAL A 124 6.50 15.57 -2.98
C VAL A 124 5.97 14.98 -4.29
N PHE A 125 6.81 14.26 -5.03
CA PHE A 125 6.46 13.54 -6.24
C PHE A 125 5.29 12.57 -5.99
N TYR A 126 5.39 11.69 -5.00
CA TYR A 126 4.34 10.70 -4.74
C TYR A 126 3.04 11.35 -4.27
N MET A 127 3.12 12.38 -3.42
CA MET A 127 1.92 13.13 -3.00
C MET A 127 1.22 13.75 -4.21
N CYS A 128 1.97 14.44 -5.08
CA CYS A 128 1.44 15.02 -6.32
C CYS A 128 0.81 13.94 -7.21
N TYR A 129 1.50 12.83 -7.45
CA TYR A 129 0.98 11.72 -8.26
C TYR A 129 -0.33 11.14 -7.71
N ILE A 130 -0.42 10.95 -6.39
CA ILE A 130 -1.63 10.43 -5.74
C ILE A 130 -2.78 11.43 -5.93
N GLU A 131 -2.57 12.71 -5.61
CA GLU A 131 -3.60 13.74 -5.70
C GLU A 131 -4.11 13.91 -7.14
N GLN A 132 -3.21 14.00 -8.12
CA GLN A 132 -3.58 14.10 -9.53
C GLN A 132 -4.35 12.86 -10.01
N THR A 133 -3.95 11.66 -9.57
CA THR A 133 -4.65 10.41 -9.93
C THR A 133 -6.04 10.33 -9.28
N GLN A 134 -6.19 10.79 -8.04
CA GLN A 134 -7.49 10.90 -7.36
C GLN A 134 -8.43 11.85 -8.11
N HIS A 135 -7.96 13.04 -8.46
CA HIS A 135 -8.76 14.02 -9.20
C HIS A 135 -9.19 13.50 -10.57
N HIS A 136 -8.28 12.82 -11.27
CA HIS A 136 -8.59 12.25 -12.57
C HIS A 136 -9.58 11.09 -12.49
N LEU A 137 -9.41 10.17 -11.53
CA LEU A 137 -10.39 9.13 -11.23
C LEU A 137 -11.78 9.74 -10.97
N LYS A 138 -11.85 10.79 -10.15
CA LYS A 138 -13.09 11.52 -9.88
C LYS A 138 -13.71 12.09 -11.14
N ALA A 139 -12.91 12.72 -12.01
CA ALA A 139 -13.38 13.24 -13.28
C ALA A 139 -13.91 12.15 -14.24
N LEU A 140 -13.37 10.93 -14.16
CA LEU A 140 -13.82 9.79 -14.95
C LEU A 140 -15.09 9.12 -14.40
N GLU A 141 -15.55 9.42 -13.19
CA GLU A 141 -16.80 8.87 -12.62
C GLU A 141 -18.04 9.26 -13.43
N ARG A 142 -17.99 10.39 -14.16
CA ARG A 142 -19.07 10.84 -15.04
C ARG A 142 -19.32 9.92 -16.25
N PHE A 143 -18.38 9.02 -16.53
CA PHE A 143 -18.43 8.07 -17.64
C PHE A 143 -18.71 6.68 -17.10
#